data_AF-A0A7S2YLZ5-F1
#
_entry.id   AF-A0A7S2YLZ5-F1
#
_cell.length_a   1.000
_cell.length_b   1.000
_cell.length_c   1.000
_cell.angle_alpha   90.00
_cell.angle_beta   90.00
_cell.angle_gamma   90.00
#
_symmetry.space_group_name_H-M   'P 1'
#
loop_
_entity.id
_entity.type
_entity.pdbx_description
1 polymer ?
#
loop_
_entity_poly.entity_id
_entity_poly.type
_entity_poly.pdbx_seq_one_letter_code
_entity_poly.pdbx_strand_id
1 'polypeptide(L)'
;SKSRCVTPKIANAIGRWKIYHDHEFYFHNDAAMHRLLFEQEWPEFPQIRLAMDCATGMVQQADLWRAVVLWEYGGIYTDIDNIPNKFNPSLTLSETDESYFEVEQGGWLSQYFFAAAPRHPLLFVLVLQVMLRLYELGDYTKQYAPHHTGPGALKNAMKHFMQTHSTPIVSGMPWM
;
A
#
# COMPACT_ATOMS: atom_id res chain seq x y z
N SER A 1 17.48 -16.41 -13.00
CA SER A 1 17.73 -14.96 -13.05
C SER A 1 18.41 -14.51 -11.76
N LYS A 2 19.50 -13.73 -11.83
CA LYS A 2 20.20 -13.16 -10.66
C LYS A 2 19.34 -12.14 -9.87
N SER A 3 18.25 -11.64 -10.46
CA SER A 3 17.33 -10.65 -9.87
C SER A 3 16.39 -11.22 -8.78
N ARG A 4 16.52 -12.51 -8.44
CA ARG A 4 15.73 -13.19 -7.38
C ARG A 4 16.62 -13.76 -6.28
N CYS A 5 17.93 -13.52 -6.33
CA CYS A 5 18.83 -13.87 -5.24
C CYS A 5 18.56 -12.94 -4.06
N VAL A 6 18.44 -13.51 -2.87
CA VAL A 6 18.15 -12.78 -1.64
C VAL A 6 19.12 -13.19 -0.54
N THR A 7 19.31 -12.34 0.46
CA THR A 7 20.13 -12.68 1.63
C THR A 7 19.47 -13.80 2.45
N PRO A 8 20.23 -14.54 3.28
CA PRO A 8 19.65 -15.58 4.13
C PRO A 8 18.52 -15.08 5.05
N LYS A 9 18.63 -13.84 5.55
CA LYS A 9 17.58 -13.20 6.36
C LYS A 9 16.28 -13.07 5.58
N ILE A 10 16.35 -12.58 4.34
CA ILE A 10 15.18 -12.42 3.47
C ILE A 10 14.64 -13.78 3.03
N ALA A 11 15.50 -14.75 2.72
CA ALA A 11 15.07 -16.12 2.42
C ALA A 11 14.27 -16.74 3.58
N ASN A 12 14.70 -16.50 4.83
CA ASN A 12 13.98 -16.94 6.02
C ASN A 12 12.61 -16.26 6.15
N ALA A 13 12.54 -14.94 5.95
CA ALA A 13 11.28 -14.18 5.97
C ALA A 13 10.28 -14.71 4.93
N ILE A 14 10.74 -14.90 3.68
CA ILE A 14 9.95 -15.50 2.60
C ILE A 14 9.45 -16.90 2.99
N GLY A 15 10.34 -17.73 3.55
CA GLY A 15 9.98 -19.08 3.98
C GLY A 15 8.87 -19.10 5.04
N ARG A 16 8.84 -18.09 5.93
CA ARG A 16 7.80 -17.96 6.96
C ARG A 16 6.46 -17.47 6.44
N TRP A 17 6.43 -16.70 5.36
CA TRP A 17 5.17 -16.34 4.69
C TRP A 17 4.63 -17.46 3.80
N LYS A 18 5.49 -18.34 3.27
CA LYS A 18 5.05 -19.45 2.39
C LYS A 18 4.32 -20.59 3.09
N ILE A 19 4.20 -20.56 4.41
CA ILE A 19 3.53 -21.63 5.18
C ILE A 19 1.99 -21.55 5.10
N TYR A 20 1.44 -20.41 4.67
CA TYR A 20 0.00 -20.19 4.54
C TYR A 20 -0.49 -20.75 3.19
N HIS A 21 -0.84 -22.04 3.17
CA HIS A 21 -1.19 -22.77 1.95
C HIS A 21 -2.55 -22.41 1.34
N ASP A 22 -3.40 -21.74 2.10
CA ASP A 22 -4.66 -21.15 1.66
C ASP A 22 -4.46 -19.82 0.91
N HIS A 23 -3.23 -19.32 0.85
CA HIS A 23 -2.87 -18.09 0.13
C HIS A 23 -1.82 -18.36 -0.94
N GLU A 24 -1.93 -17.63 -2.05
CA GLU A 24 -0.86 -17.58 -3.04
C GLU A 24 0.19 -16.55 -2.63
N PHE A 25 1.46 -16.96 -2.60
CA PHE A 25 2.57 -16.10 -2.22
C PHE A 25 3.31 -15.57 -3.45
N TYR A 26 3.39 -14.25 -3.57
CA TYR A 26 4.10 -13.56 -4.66
C TYR A 26 5.29 -12.76 -4.13
N PHE A 27 6.47 -13.04 -4.67
CA PHE A 27 7.68 -12.24 -4.43
C PHE A 27 7.95 -11.32 -5.63
N HIS A 28 7.84 -10.02 -5.39
CA HIS A 28 8.08 -8.96 -6.37
C HIS A 28 9.48 -8.38 -6.19
N ASN A 29 10.24 -8.37 -7.27
CA ASN A 29 11.54 -7.73 -7.35
C ASN A 29 11.44 -6.43 -8.16
N ASP A 30 12.55 -5.72 -8.32
CA ASP A 30 12.62 -4.45 -9.04
C ASP A 30 12.03 -4.54 -10.46
N ALA A 31 12.27 -5.66 -11.17
CA ALA A 31 11.70 -5.86 -12.49
C ALA A 31 10.18 -5.99 -12.47
N ALA A 32 9.59 -6.60 -11.43
CA ALA A 32 8.15 -6.67 -11.27
C ALA A 32 7.56 -5.29 -10.92
N MET A 33 8.25 -4.52 -10.08
CA MET A 33 7.87 -3.14 -9.77
C MET A 33 7.91 -2.25 -11.01
N HIS A 34 8.99 -2.36 -11.80
CA HIS A 34 9.18 -1.60 -13.02
C HIS A 34 8.07 -1.85 -14.03
N ARG A 35 7.72 -3.13 -14.27
CA ARG A 35 6.62 -3.47 -15.18
C ARG A 35 5.31 -2.83 -14.78
N LEU A 36 4.96 -2.90 -13.49
CA LEU A 36 3.69 -2.35 -12.99
C LEU A 36 3.64 -0.82 -13.09
N LEU A 37 4.74 -0.12 -12.80
CA LEU A 37 4.74 1.33 -12.67
C LEU A 37 5.16 2.11 -13.92
N PHE A 38 5.94 1.50 -14.82
CA PHE A 38 6.52 2.18 -15.98
C PHE A 38 6.11 1.58 -17.34
N GLU A 39 5.74 0.30 -17.40
CA GLU A 39 5.39 -0.39 -18.65
C GLU A 39 3.89 -0.58 -18.81
N GLN A 40 3.16 -0.83 -17.73
CA GLN A 40 1.71 -0.95 -17.75
C GLN A 40 1.04 0.42 -17.85
N GLU A 41 0.02 0.50 -18.73
CA GLU A 41 -0.84 1.67 -18.82
C GLU A 41 -1.94 1.60 -17.77
N TRP A 42 -2.19 2.74 -17.11
CA TRP A 42 -3.21 2.89 -16.08
C TRP A 42 -4.19 3.97 -16.51
N PRO A 43 -5.33 3.63 -17.14
CA PRO A 43 -6.36 4.61 -17.49
C PRO A 43 -6.84 5.45 -16.31
N GLU A 44 -6.85 4.85 -15.12
CA GLU A 44 -7.22 5.46 -13.85
C GLU A 44 -6.13 6.36 -13.26
N PHE A 45 -4.87 6.10 -13.61
CA PHE A 45 -3.69 6.84 -13.15
C PHE A 45 -2.79 7.20 -14.34
N PRO A 46 -3.29 7.96 -15.33
CA PRO A 46 -2.60 8.14 -16.62
C PRO A 46 -1.25 8.86 -16.47
N GLN A 47 -1.06 9.59 -15.36
CA GLN A 47 0.16 10.31 -15.05
C GLN A 47 1.10 9.52 -14.14
N ILE A 48 0.84 8.25 -13.82
CA ILE A 48 1.64 7.53 -12.83
C ILE A 48 3.13 7.48 -13.19
N ARG A 49 3.44 7.32 -14.48
CA ARG A 49 4.83 7.34 -14.97
C ARG A 49 5.53 8.67 -14.69
N LEU A 50 4.86 9.80 -14.88
CA LEU A 50 5.43 11.11 -14.56
C LEU A 50 5.69 11.26 -13.05
N ALA A 51 4.78 10.75 -12.21
CA ALA A 51 4.99 10.75 -10.76
C ALA A 51 6.20 9.88 -10.38
N MET A 52 6.39 8.77 -11.08
CA MET A 52 7.54 7.87 -10.88
C MET A 52 8.87 8.50 -11.28
N ASP A 53 8.89 9.34 -12.33
CA ASP A 53 10.06 10.15 -12.67
C ASP A 53 10.43 11.15 -11.56
N CYS A 54 9.44 11.58 -10.76
CA CYS A 54 9.68 12.36 -9.56
C CYS A 54 10.14 11.53 -8.36
N ALA A 55 9.80 10.24 -8.26
CA ALA A 55 10.15 9.38 -7.11
C ALA A 55 11.62 8.90 -7.16
N THR A 56 12.50 9.64 -6.48
CA THR A 56 13.97 9.50 -6.61
C THR A 56 14.59 8.28 -5.91
N GLY A 57 13.87 7.64 -4.99
CA GLY A 57 14.38 6.51 -4.22
C GLY A 57 13.48 5.28 -4.27
N MET A 58 14.08 4.10 -4.11
CA MET A 58 13.35 2.82 -4.16
C MET A 58 12.24 2.72 -3.11
N VAL A 59 12.38 3.39 -1.96
CA VAL A 59 11.36 3.42 -0.91
C VAL A 59 10.11 4.14 -1.40
N GLN A 60 10.26 5.31 -2.01
CA GLN A 60 9.15 6.09 -2.56
C GLN A 60 8.43 5.33 -3.68
N GLN A 61 9.21 4.66 -4.53
CA GLN A 61 8.67 3.80 -5.58
C GLN A 61 7.90 2.61 -4.98
N ALA A 62 8.41 1.99 -3.91
CA ALA A 62 7.74 0.89 -3.22
C ALA A 62 6.45 1.31 -2.52
N ASP A 63 6.41 2.50 -1.92
CA ASP A 63 5.20 3.08 -1.30
C ASP A 63 4.06 3.25 -2.33
N LEU A 64 4.36 3.72 -3.54
CA LEU A 64 3.35 3.80 -4.60
C LEU A 64 3.00 2.41 -5.16
N TRP A 65 4.02 1.58 -5.39
CA TRP A 65 3.85 0.23 -5.94
C TRP A 65 2.87 -0.62 -5.12
N ARG A 66 3.02 -0.63 -3.79
CA ARG A 66 2.15 -1.44 -2.91
C ARG A 66 0.70 -0.98 -2.93
N ALA A 67 0.45 0.32 -3.13
CA ALA A 67 -0.90 0.85 -3.26
C ALA A 67 -1.52 0.43 -4.60
N VAL A 68 -0.77 0.53 -5.70
CA VAL A 68 -1.24 0.17 -7.05
C VAL A 68 -1.50 -1.33 -7.16
N VAL A 69 -0.56 -2.18 -6.69
CA VAL A 69 -0.71 -3.63 -6.79
C VAL A 69 -1.92 -4.13 -6.00
N LEU A 70 -2.16 -3.61 -4.79
CA LEU A 70 -3.33 -3.96 -3.99
C LEU A 70 -4.61 -3.33 -4.54
N TRP A 71 -4.55 -2.14 -5.14
CA TRP A 71 -5.71 -1.57 -5.79
C TRP A 71 -6.12 -2.41 -7.01
N GLU A 72 -5.17 -2.95 -7.77
CA GLU A 72 -5.50 -3.77 -8.94
C GLU A 72 -5.97 -5.17 -8.54
N TYR A 73 -5.22 -5.86 -7.68
CA TYR A 73 -5.41 -7.29 -7.42
C TYR A 73 -6.04 -7.60 -6.07
N GLY A 74 -6.10 -6.63 -5.15
CA GLY A 74 -6.43 -6.87 -3.75
C GLY A 74 -5.41 -7.76 -3.05
N GLY A 75 -5.81 -8.32 -1.91
CA GLY A 75 -5.01 -9.24 -1.12
C GLY A 75 -4.25 -8.56 0.00
N ILE A 76 -3.11 -9.14 0.40
CA ILE A 76 -2.32 -8.71 1.55
C ILE A 76 -0.94 -8.28 1.05
N TYR A 77 -0.53 -7.08 1.42
CA TYR A 77 0.84 -6.62 1.26
C TYR A 77 1.60 -6.75 2.58
N THR A 78 2.87 -7.12 2.48
CA THR A 78 3.83 -7.07 3.58
C THR A 78 5.21 -6.64 3.08
N ASP A 79 5.89 -5.79 3.84
CA ASP A 79 7.30 -5.50 3.63
C ASP A 79 8.13 -6.79 3.72
N ILE A 80 9.23 -6.82 2.96
CA ILE A 80 10.05 -8.02 2.77
C ILE A 80 10.76 -8.48 4.07
N ASP A 81 10.98 -7.56 5.00
CA ASP A 81 11.61 -7.78 6.30
C ASP A 81 10.60 -7.89 7.45
N ASN A 82 9.30 -7.72 7.17
CA ASN A 82 8.24 -8.04 8.11
C ASN A 82 8.03 -9.56 8.14
N ILE A 83 8.21 -10.17 9.31
CA ILE A 83 8.16 -11.61 9.51
C ILE A 83 6.90 -11.94 10.30
N PRO A 84 6.04 -12.86 9.82
CA PRO A 84 4.81 -13.17 10.52
C PRO A 84 5.14 -13.83 11.86
N ASN A 85 4.50 -13.34 12.92
CA ASN A 85 4.57 -13.91 14.25
C ASN A 85 3.16 -14.03 14.82
N LYS A 86 2.66 -15.27 14.95
CA LYS A 86 1.27 -15.57 15.33
C LYS A 86 0.20 -15.01 14.38
N PHE A 87 0.58 -14.58 13.17
CA PHE A 87 -0.39 -14.17 12.16
C PHE A 87 -1.22 -15.38 11.73
N ASN A 88 -2.55 -15.21 11.75
CA ASN A 88 -3.50 -16.18 11.23
C ASN A 88 -4.45 -15.40 10.31
N PRO A 89 -4.34 -15.58 8.97
CA PRO A 89 -5.16 -14.85 8.01
C PRO A 89 -6.66 -14.97 8.32
N SER A 90 -7.15 -16.18 8.57
CA SER A 90 -8.57 -16.48 8.82
C SER A 90 -9.10 -15.88 10.13
N LEU A 91 -8.23 -15.52 11.07
CA LEU A 91 -8.62 -14.81 12.30
C LEU A 91 -8.40 -13.30 12.22
N THR A 92 -7.52 -12.86 11.32
CA THR A 92 -7.13 -11.44 11.22
C THR A 92 -7.98 -10.70 10.19
N LEU A 93 -8.45 -11.39 9.16
CA LEU A 93 -9.23 -10.86 8.05
C LEU A 93 -10.52 -11.66 7.92
N SER A 94 -11.66 -10.96 7.97
CA SER A 94 -12.97 -11.51 7.60
C SER A 94 -13.16 -11.45 6.09
N GLU A 95 -13.95 -12.37 5.53
CA GLU A 95 -14.38 -12.31 4.12
C GLU A 95 -15.20 -11.05 3.80
N THR A 96 -15.74 -10.39 4.83
CA THR A 96 -16.51 -9.15 4.71
C THR A 96 -15.65 -7.89 4.87
N ASP A 97 -14.36 -8.03 5.17
CA ASP A 97 -13.47 -6.89 5.36
C ASP A 97 -13.05 -6.32 4.00
N GLU A 98 -13.47 -5.10 3.71
CA GLU A 98 -13.09 -4.38 2.49
C GLU A 98 -11.65 -3.85 2.55
N SER A 99 -11.14 -3.57 3.76
CA SER A 99 -9.73 -3.26 3.99
C SER A 99 -9.32 -3.48 5.45
N TYR A 100 -8.03 -3.73 5.65
CA TYR A 100 -7.41 -3.91 6.95
C TYR A 100 -6.07 -3.19 6.98
N PHE A 101 -5.80 -2.45 8.04
CA PHE A 101 -4.54 -1.77 8.27
C PHE A 101 -4.09 -1.99 9.70
N GLU A 102 -2.83 -2.33 9.90
CA GLU A 102 -2.25 -2.24 11.24
C GLU A 102 -2.16 -0.77 11.66
N VAL A 103 -2.52 -0.48 12.91
CA VAL A 103 -2.42 0.87 13.47
C VAL A 103 -1.11 0.97 14.25
N GLU A 104 -0.20 1.82 13.77
CA GLU A 104 1.07 2.05 14.44
C GLU A 104 0.88 2.80 15.76
N GLN A 105 1.89 2.79 16.64
CA GLN A 105 1.83 3.40 17.98
C GLN A 105 1.40 4.89 17.98
N GLY A 106 1.62 5.60 16.88
CA GLY A 106 1.21 7.00 16.72
C GLY A 106 -0.24 7.21 16.25
N GLY A 107 -1.04 6.15 16.12
CA GLY A 107 -2.44 6.20 15.72
C GLY A 107 -2.66 6.43 14.22
N TRP A 108 -1.66 6.16 13.39
CA TRP A 108 -1.79 6.18 11.93
C TRP A 108 -1.76 4.76 11.37
N LEU A 109 -2.41 4.61 10.23
CA LEU A 109 -2.42 3.35 9.48
C LEU A 109 -1.02 3.08 8.92
N SER A 110 -0.55 1.85 9.07
CA SER A 110 0.73 1.41 8.54
C SER A 110 0.64 1.17 7.04
N GLN A 111 1.80 1.19 6.38
CA GLN A 111 1.93 0.75 5.00
C GLN A 111 2.88 -0.46 4.83
N TYR A 112 3.51 -0.92 5.91
CA TYR A 112 4.37 -2.10 5.83
C TYR A 112 3.56 -3.40 5.89
N PHE A 113 2.32 -3.37 6.38
CA PHE A 113 1.40 -4.51 6.41
C PHE A 113 -0.05 -4.04 6.36
N PHE A 114 -0.74 -4.34 5.26
CA PHE A 114 -2.16 -4.01 5.08
C PHE A 114 -2.79 -4.89 4.01
N ALA A 115 -4.12 -4.96 4.03
CA ALA A 115 -4.91 -5.69 3.08
C ALA A 115 -6.06 -4.82 2.55
N ALA A 116 -6.48 -5.09 1.33
CA ALA A 116 -7.64 -4.44 0.73
C ALA A 116 -8.29 -5.34 -0.30
N ALA A 117 -9.60 -5.18 -0.48
CA ALA A 117 -10.30 -5.67 -1.65
C ALA A 117 -9.76 -4.99 -2.92
N PRO A 118 -9.79 -5.67 -4.08
CA PRO A 118 -9.45 -5.03 -5.34
C PRO A 118 -10.36 -3.82 -5.58
N ARG A 119 -9.77 -2.78 -6.14
CA ARG A 119 -10.40 -1.48 -6.45
C ARG A 119 -10.95 -0.73 -5.24
N HIS A 120 -10.46 -1.02 -4.03
CA HIS A 120 -10.88 -0.30 -2.83
C HIS A 120 -10.64 1.23 -2.95
N PRO A 121 -11.66 2.09 -2.70
CA PRO A 121 -11.55 3.52 -3.00
C PRO A 121 -10.45 4.25 -2.20
N LEU A 122 -10.15 3.80 -0.97
CA LEU A 122 -9.03 4.36 -0.20
C LEU A 122 -7.69 4.22 -0.93
N LEU A 123 -7.45 3.10 -1.62
CA LEU A 123 -6.20 2.89 -2.35
C LEU A 123 -6.14 3.75 -3.61
N PHE A 124 -7.28 3.95 -4.28
CA PHE A 124 -7.37 4.91 -5.39
C PHE A 124 -6.98 6.32 -4.93
N VAL A 125 -7.56 6.78 -3.83
CA VAL A 125 -7.23 8.09 -3.24
C VAL A 125 -5.78 8.14 -2.79
N LEU A 126 -5.22 7.06 -2.23
CA LEU A 126 -3.81 6.98 -1.85
C LEU A 126 -2.89 7.17 -3.06
N VAL A 127 -3.12 6.45 -4.15
CA VAL A 127 -2.32 6.58 -5.38
C VAL A 127 -2.33 8.03 -5.87
N LEU A 128 -3.51 8.65 -5.96
CA LEU A 128 -3.63 10.05 -6.36
C LEU A 128 -2.94 11.01 -5.38
N GLN A 129 -3.06 10.76 -4.07
CA GLN A 129 -2.44 11.60 -3.04
C GLN A 129 -0.91 11.54 -3.10
N VAL A 130 -0.34 10.36 -3.38
CA VAL A 130 1.10 10.19 -3.57
C VAL A 130 1.56 10.94 -4.82
N MET A 131 0.87 10.74 -5.95
CA MET A 131 1.18 11.44 -7.20
C MET A 131 1.14 12.96 -7.03
N LEU A 132 0.08 13.50 -6.42
CA LEU A 132 -0.07 14.93 -6.17
C LEU A 132 1.07 15.47 -5.31
N ARG A 133 1.41 14.79 -4.20
CA ARG A 133 2.49 15.19 -3.32
C ARG A 133 3.85 15.19 -4.03
N LEU A 134 4.09 14.24 -4.94
CA LEU A 134 5.31 14.20 -5.73
C LEU A 134 5.39 15.36 -6.72
N TYR A 135 4.27 15.76 -7.33
CA TYR A 135 4.22 16.91 -8.24
C TYR A 135 4.33 18.26 -7.54
N GLU A 136 3.84 18.36 -6.31
CA GLU A 136 3.90 19.60 -5.51
C GLU A 136 5.29 19.85 -4.90
N LEU A 137 6.23 18.92 -5.04
CA LEU A 137 7.61 19.11 -4.60
C LEU A 137 8.29 20.20 -5.45
N GLY A 138 8.57 21.34 -4.82
CA GLY A 138 9.42 22.37 -5.43
C GLY A 138 10.88 21.91 -5.64
N ASP A 139 11.32 20.89 -4.90
CA ASP A 139 12.63 20.24 -5.05
C ASP A 139 12.48 18.72 -4.85
N TYR A 140 12.37 17.99 -5.95
CA TYR A 140 12.19 16.53 -5.94
C TYR A 140 13.41 15.77 -5.39
N THR A 141 14.57 16.43 -5.19
CA THR A 141 15.74 15.78 -4.59
C THR A 141 15.64 15.68 -3.06
N LYS A 142 14.72 16.43 -2.44
CA LYS A 142 14.54 16.50 -0.98
C LYS A 142 13.25 15.82 -0.52
N GLN A 143 13.15 14.53 -0.79
CA GLN A 143 11.99 13.73 -0.41
C GLN A 143 12.17 13.03 0.94
N TYR A 144 11.33 13.40 1.91
CA TYR A 144 11.14 12.60 3.10
C TYR A 144 10.06 11.54 2.85
N ALA A 145 10.46 10.32 2.47
CA ALA A 145 9.56 9.25 2.04
C ALA A 145 8.37 9.00 2.99
N PRO A 146 8.56 8.87 4.32
CA PRO A 146 7.43 8.65 5.24
C PRO A 146 6.33 9.71 5.17
N HIS A 147 6.68 10.95 4.81
CA HIS A 147 5.72 12.04 4.67
C HIS A 147 5.09 12.12 3.28
N HIS A 148 5.89 11.98 2.22
CA HIS A 148 5.45 12.26 0.85
C HIS A 148 4.78 11.08 0.18
N THR A 149 5.25 9.86 0.43
CA THR A 149 4.78 8.65 -0.26
C THR A 149 4.28 7.59 0.72
N GLY A 150 4.85 7.54 1.92
CA GLY A 150 4.53 6.57 2.97
C GLY A 150 3.34 6.94 3.87
N PRO A 151 3.37 6.62 5.19
CA PRO A 151 2.23 6.78 6.09
C PRO A 151 1.60 8.18 6.14
N GLY A 152 2.39 9.24 5.91
CA GLY A 152 1.89 10.60 5.81
C GLY A 152 0.96 10.82 4.60
N ALA A 153 1.23 10.18 3.47
CA ALA A 153 0.35 10.20 2.31
C ALA A 153 -0.95 9.42 2.59
N LEU A 154 -0.84 8.22 3.17
CA LEU A 154 -1.99 7.40 3.59
C LEU A 154 -2.87 8.12 4.61
N LYS A 155 -2.29 8.81 5.59
CA LYS A 155 -3.07 9.62 6.54
C LYS A 155 -3.92 10.67 5.84
N ASN A 156 -3.38 11.35 4.83
CA ASN A 156 -4.15 12.35 4.07
C ASN A 156 -5.21 11.69 3.19
N ALA A 157 -4.87 10.58 2.53
CA ALA A 157 -5.82 9.82 1.73
C ALA A 157 -7.00 9.31 2.58
N MET A 158 -6.72 8.79 3.78
CA MET A 158 -7.74 8.32 4.70
C MET A 158 -8.65 9.46 5.18
N LYS A 159 -8.09 10.62 5.50
CA LYS A 159 -8.91 11.81 5.83
C LYS A 159 -9.85 12.18 4.69
N HIS A 160 -9.36 12.19 3.45
CA HIS A 160 -10.18 12.52 2.29
C HIS A 160 -11.25 11.45 2.01
N PHE A 161 -10.88 10.17 2.11
CA PHE A 161 -11.79 9.04 1.97
C PHE A 161 -12.92 9.11 3.00
N MET A 162 -12.59 9.34 4.28
CA MET A 162 -13.59 9.51 5.32
C MET A 162 -14.50 10.72 5.06
N GLN A 163 -13.97 11.86 4.63
CA GLN A 163 -14.81 13.04 4.34
C GLN A 163 -15.82 12.81 3.21
N THR A 164 -15.48 11.95 2.24
CA THR A 164 -16.31 11.69 1.05
C THR A 164 -17.24 10.48 1.21
N HIS A 165 -16.95 9.58 2.14
CA HIS A 165 -17.68 8.32 2.34
C HIS A 165 -18.28 8.17 3.75
N SER A 166 -18.08 9.13 4.66
CA SER A 166 -18.83 9.15 5.92
C SER A 166 -20.29 9.47 5.61
N THR A 167 -21.20 8.61 6.05
CA THR A 167 -22.60 8.99 6.23
C THR A 167 -22.63 10.24 7.12
N PRO A 168 -23.41 11.28 6.79
CA PRO A 168 -23.60 12.40 7.71
C PRO A 168 -24.03 11.81 9.05
N ILE A 169 -23.32 12.15 10.12
CA ILE A 169 -23.79 11.85 11.47
C ILE A 169 -25.09 12.63 11.62
N VAL A 170 -26.24 11.96 11.45
CA VAL A 170 -27.53 12.53 11.85
C VAL A 170 -27.50 12.51 13.37
N SER A 171 -26.96 13.56 13.96
CA SER A 171 -27.03 13.81 15.39
C SER A 171 -28.50 14.07 15.75
N GLY A 172 -29.25 13.05 16.16
CA GLY A 172 -30.59 13.30 16.69
C GLY A 172 -31.66 12.20 16.66
N MET A 173 -31.34 10.91 16.58
CA MET A 173 -32.36 9.89 16.86
C MET A 173 -32.16 9.26 18.25
N PRO A 174 -33.09 9.50 19.21
CA PRO A 174 -33.09 8.78 20.47
C PRO A 174 -33.58 7.36 20.21
N TRP A 175 -32.79 6.38 20.63
CA TRP A 175 -33.15 4.97 20.60
C TRP A 175 -34.44 4.75 21.40
N MET A 176 -35.47 4.19 20.75
CA MET A 176 -36.60 3.51 21.39
C MET A 176 -36.18 2.11 21.83
#